data_AF-A0A7C2BKG3-F1
#
_entry.id   AF-A0A7C2BKG3-F1
#
_cell.length_a   1.000
_cell.length_b   1.000
_cell.length_c   1.000
_cell.angle_alpha   90.00
_cell.angle_beta   90.00
_cell.angle_gamma   90.00
#
_symmetry.space_group_name_H-M   'P 1'
#
loop_
_entity.id
_entity.type
_entity.pdbx_description
1 polymer ?
#
loop_
_entity_poly.entity_id
_entity_poly.type
_entity_poly.pdbx_seq_one_letter_code
_entity_poly.pdbx_strand_id
1 'polypeptide(L)' 'MVNARVVSKKDLIVVEKYFFLGSERYRVNVTGTNIVVNVRAGSEEEAIEKALEILSKIRLTDQALEKLRKISRNQ' A
#
# COMPACT_ATOMS: atom_id res chain seq x y z
N MET A 1 -0.64 -11.07 24.13
CA MET A 1 -0.45 -10.11 23.02
C MET A 1 -1.28 -10.60 21.85
N VAL A 2 -2.26 -9.82 21.37
CA VAL A 2 -3.04 -10.20 20.19
C VAL A 2 -2.14 -10.01 18.97
N ASN A 3 -1.90 -11.07 18.20
CA ASN A 3 -1.22 -10.98 16.90
C ASN A 3 -2.11 -10.17 15.96
N ALA A 4 -1.92 -8.85 15.93
CA ALA A 4 -2.60 -7.99 14.98
C ALA A 4 -2.11 -8.37 13.59
N ARG A 5 -3.03 -8.89 12.76
CA ARG A 5 -2.76 -9.04 11.33
C ARG A 5 -2.47 -7.66 10.74
N VAL A 6 -1.42 -7.62 9.93
CA VAL A 6 -0.98 -6.43 9.18
C VAL A 6 -1.48 -6.54 7.74
N VAL A 7 -1.50 -5.40 7.04
CA VAL A 7 -1.71 -5.35 5.59
C VAL A 7 -0.94 -6.45 4.88
N SER A 8 -1.54 -7.04 3.85
CA SER A 8 -0.96 -8.13 3.06
C SER A 8 -0.99 -7.81 1.55
N LYS A 9 -0.30 -8.62 0.73
CA LYS A 9 -0.24 -8.41 -0.74
C LYS A 9 -1.64 -8.28 -1.39
N LYS A 10 -2.65 -9.01 -0.90
CA LYS A 10 -4.03 -8.97 -1.44
C LYS A 10 -4.73 -7.62 -1.24
N ASP A 11 -4.24 -6.80 -0.30
CA ASP A 11 -4.79 -5.49 0.00
C ASP A 11 -4.13 -4.39 -0.84
N LEU A 12 -3.19 -4.75 -1.74
CA LEU A 12 -2.40 -3.82 -2.53
C LEU A 12 -2.69 -3.98 -4.02
N ILE A 13 -2.75 -2.85 -4.73
CA ILE A 13 -2.88 -2.83 -6.19
C ILE A 13 -1.98 -1.73 -6.78
N VAL A 14 -1.26 -2.06 -7.84
CA VAL A 14 -0.56 -1.06 -8.65
C VAL A 14 -1.61 -0.30 -9.46
N VAL A 15 -1.67 1.02 -9.27
CA VAL A 15 -2.64 1.87 -9.99
C VAL A 15 -1.98 2.71 -11.08
N GLU A 16 -0.67 2.91 -11.01
CA GLU A 16 0.06 3.68 -12.00
C GLU A 16 1.54 3.31 -12.01
N LYS A 17 2.13 3.27 -13.21
CA LYS A 17 3.56 3.21 -13.45
C LYS A 17 3.97 4.51 -14.16
N TYR A 18 4.98 5.18 -13.64
CA TYR A 18 5.42 6.48 -14.15
C TYR A 18 6.94 6.64 -14.04
N PHE A 19 7.49 7.59 -14.80
CA PHE A 19 8.91 7.92 -14.76
C PHE A 19 9.11 9.26 -14.07
N PHE A 20 9.98 9.30 -13.05
CA PHE A 20 10.25 10.52 -12.30
C PHE A 20 11.72 10.56 -11.85
N LEU A 21 12.39 11.68 -12.15
CA LEU A 21 13.81 11.93 -11.86
C LEU A 21 14.74 10.77 -12.31
N GLY A 22 14.60 10.33 -13.55
CA GLY A 22 15.47 9.28 -14.11
C GLY A 22 15.17 7.87 -13.58
N SER A 23 14.06 7.68 -12.88
CA SER A 23 13.70 6.39 -12.28
C SER A 23 12.26 6.00 -12.57
N GLU A 24 12.07 4.71 -12.82
CA GLU A 24 10.76 4.08 -12.88
C GLU A 24 10.15 3.99 -11.47
N ARG A 25 8.89 4.39 -11.35
CA ARG A 25 8.15 4.44 -10.09
C ARG A 25 6.75 3.89 -10.27
N TYR A 26 6.25 3.37 -9.18
CA TYR A 26 4.95 2.74 -9.08
C TYR A 26 4.14 3.40 -7.97
N ARG A 27 2.88 3.70 -8.25
CA ARG A 27 1.86 4.03 -7.24
C ARG A 27 1.15 2.75 -6.85
N VAL A 28 1.30 2.36 -5.60
CA VAL A 28 0.63 1.20 -5.02
C VAL A 28 -0.46 1.71 -4.08
N ASN A 29 -1.72 1.45 -4.41
CA ASN A 29 -2.85 1.79 -3.56
C ASN A 29 -3.14 0.67 -2.56
N VAL A 30 -3.55 1.03 -1.35
CA VAL A 30 -4.17 0.11 -0.40
C VAL A 30 -5.67 0.07 -0.65
N THR A 31 -6.16 -1.05 -1.18
CA THR A 31 -7.51 -1.20 -1.71
C THR A 31 -8.58 -0.80 -0.70
N GLY A 32 -9.52 0.02 -1.15
CA GLY A 32 -10.61 0.56 -0.34
C GLY A 32 -10.22 1.75 0.53
N THR A 33 -9.04 2.35 0.30
CA THR A 33 -8.59 3.56 0.98
C THR A 33 -7.92 4.53 0.00
N ASN A 34 -7.75 5.78 0.42
CA ASN A 34 -6.96 6.78 -0.32
C ASN A 34 -5.45 6.69 -0.01
N ILE A 35 -4.98 5.64 0.67
CA ILE A 35 -3.55 5.45 0.96
C ILE A 35 -2.85 4.97 -0.31
N VAL A 36 -1.86 5.74 -0.75
CA VAL A 36 -1.00 5.41 -1.89
C VAL A 36 0.45 5.46 -1.45
N VAL A 37 1.19 4.40 -1.74
CA VAL A 37 2.63 4.30 -1.50
C VAL A 37 3.36 4.42 -2.84
N ASN A 38 4.21 5.44 -2.96
CA ASN A 38 5.04 5.66 -4.13
C ASN A 38 6.38 4.97 -3.93
N VAL A 39 6.73 4.02 -4.80
CA VAL A 39 7.98 3.26 -4.69
C VAL A 39 8.74 3.29 -6.00
N ARG A 40 10.07 3.29 -5.93
CA ARG A 40 10.93 2.99 -7.08
C ARG A 40 11.08 1.48 -7.20
N ALA A 41 10.79 0.92 -8.36
CA ALA A 41 10.90 -0.51 -8.65
C ALA A 41 11.13 -0.71 -10.16
N GLY A 42 11.64 -1.87 -10.55
CA GLY A 42 11.78 -2.31 -11.94
C GLY A 42 10.69 -3.29 -12.39
N SER A 43 9.78 -3.69 -11.49
CA SER A 43 8.63 -4.53 -11.78
C SER A 43 7.47 -4.26 -10.83
N GLU A 44 6.27 -4.72 -11.20
CA GLU A 44 5.08 -4.63 -10.34
C GLU A 44 5.21 -5.49 -9.07
N GLU A 45 5.79 -6.69 -9.18
CA GLU A 45 6.05 -7.57 -8.03
C GLU A 45 6.95 -6.87 -7.00
N GLU A 46 8.06 -6.28 -7.46
CA GLU A 46 8.99 -5.54 -6.59
C GLU A 46 8.31 -4.30 -5.98
N ALA A 47 7.43 -3.63 -6.73
CA ALA A 47 6.67 -2.49 -6.22
C ALA A 47 5.74 -2.90 -5.07
N ILE A 48 5.02 -4.01 -5.21
CA ILE A 48 4.13 -4.57 -4.18
C ILE A 48 4.92 -4.95 -2.94
N GLU A 49 6.07 -5.60 -3.09
CA GLU A 49 6.92 -6.02 -1.97
C GLU A 49 7.46 -4.82 -1.18
N LYS A 50 7.96 -3.79 -1.87
CA LYS A 50 8.43 -2.56 -1.23
C LYS A 50 7.31 -1.80 -0.52
N ALA A 51 6.13 -1.71 -1.14
CA ALA A 51 4.98 -1.09 -0.52
C ALA A 51 4.56 -1.85 0.76
N LEU A 52 4.53 -3.18 0.70
CA LEU A 52 4.22 -4.02 1.85
C LEU A 52 5.24 -3.86 3.00
N GLU A 53 6.52 -3.75 2.68
CA GLU A 53 7.58 -3.50 3.67
C GLU A 53 7.36 -2.18 4.39
N ILE A 54 7.09 -1.10 3.64
CA ILE A 54 6.81 0.23 4.20
C ILE A 54 5.59 0.18 5.11
N LEU A 55 4.48 -0.42 4.66
CA LEU A 55 3.23 -0.52 5.40
C LEU A 55 3.37 -1.36 6.69
N SER A 56 4.20 -2.40 6.64
CA SER A 56 4.52 -3.23 7.79
C SER A 56 5.33 -2.45 8.84
N LYS A 57 6.30 -1.63 8.40
CA LYS A 57 7.13 -0.80 9.30
C LYS A 57 6.34 0.27 10.05
N ILE A 58 5.32 0.85 9.40
CA ILE A 58 4.41 1.81 10.05
C ILE A 58 3.29 1.13 10.86
N ARG A 59 3.28 -0.21 10.90
CA ARG A 59 2.30 -1.03 11.61
C ARG A 59 0.86 -0.70 11.24
N LEU A 60 0.57 -0.59 9.94
CA LEU A 60 -0.81 -0.50 9.47
C LEU A 60 -1.53 -1.83 9.71
N THR A 61 -2.22 -1.92 10.85
CA THR A 61 -2.95 -3.12 11.26
C THR A 61 -4.29 -3.25 10.54
N ASP A 62 -4.83 -4.47 10.46
CA ASP A 62 -6.15 -4.75 9.90
C ASP A 62 -7.26 -3.89 10.56
N GLN A 63 -7.16 -3.67 11.87
CA GLN A 63 -8.13 -2.84 12.60
C GLN A 63 -8.07 -1.37 12.17
N ALA A 64 -6.86 -0.81 12.01
CA ALA A 64 -6.68 0.55 11.51
C ALA A 64 -7.14 0.67 10.05
N LEU A 65 -6.80 -0.34 9.22
CA LEU A 65 -7.21 -0.42 7.83
C LEU A 65 -8.74 -0.44 7.68
N GLU A 66 -9.44 -1.25 8.47
CA GLU A 66 -10.91 -1.32 8.40
C GLU A 66 -11.57 0.00 8.79
N LYS A 67 -11.01 0.72 9.78
CA LYS A 67 -11.47 2.07 10.12
C LYS A 67 -11.29 3.04 8.95
N LEU A 68 -10.13 3.01 8.29
CA LEU A 68 -9.84 3.85 7.13
C LEU A 68 -10.77 3.54 5.94
N ARG A 69 -11.08 2.27 5.70
CA ARG A 69 -12.06 1.84 4.67
C ARG A 69 -13.47 2.36 4.96
N LYS A 70 -13.88 2.41 6.22
CA LYS A 70 -15.17 3.01 6.62
C LYS A 70 -15.20 4.51 6.36
N ILE A 71 -14.12 5.23 6.72
CA ILE A 71 -14.02 6.68 6.48
C ILE A 71 -14.06 6.98 4.97
N SER A 72 -13.29 6.22 4.17
CA SER A 72 -13.19 6.45 2.71
C SER A 72 -14.49 6.18 1.96
N ARG A 73 -15.38 5.33 2.49
CA ARG A 73 -16.72 5.06 1.92
C ARG A 73 -17.76 6.13 2.24
N ASN A 74 -17.50 6.98 3.23
CA ASN A 74 -18.41 8.03 3.69
C ASN A 74 -18.03 9.43 3.15
N GLN A 75 -17.05 9.49 2.24
CA GLN A 75 -16.66 10.67 1.47
C GLN A 75 -17.30 10.60 0.09
#